data_AF-A0A0M9ENR9-F1
#
_entry.id   AF-A0A0M9ENR9-F1
#
_cell.length_a   1.000
_cell.length_b   1.000
_cell.length_c   1.000
_cell.angle_alpha   90.00
_cell.angle_beta   90.00
_cell.angle_gamma   90.00
#
_symmetry.space_group_name_H-M   'P 1'
#
loop_
_entity.id
_entity.type
_entity.pdbx_description
1 polymer ?
#
loop_
_entity_poly.entity_id
_entity_poly.type
_entity_poly.pdbx_seq_one_letter_code
_entity_poly.pdbx_strand_id
1 'polypeptide(L)'
;MSPTDYTLPDPRLTDEGEAQCAKLRENLISTFSKDVGNPDDIAIVVSPMRRTLQTVVLSMDWLVERGVKIEGNADWQVTNYRVFDFETESDTDGELKVVQQERTLSGGLGLSWKDPETDPGAF
;
A
#
# COMPACT_ATOMS: atom_id res chain seq x y z
N MET A 1 23.25 25.92 7.68
CA MET A 1 22.37 24.77 7.91
C MET A 1 21.31 24.81 6.83
N SER A 2 21.22 23.78 5.99
CA SER A 2 20.17 23.69 4.97
C SER A 2 18.82 23.49 5.66
N PRO A 3 17.70 24.06 5.14
CA PRO A 3 16.37 23.77 5.67
C PRO A 3 16.07 22.27 5.61
N THR A 4 15.44 21.74 6.66
CA THR A 4 14.90 20.38 6.64
C THR A 4 13.76 20.30 5.63
N ASP A 5 13.81 19.29 4.76
CA ASP A 5 12.73 18.99 3.82
C ASP A 5 11.59 18.25 4.54
N TYR A 6 10.41 18.86 4.55
CA TYR A 6 9.18 18.31 5.14
C TYR A 6 8.19 17.83 4.07
N THR A 7 8.60 17.75 2.80
CA THR A 7 7.75 17.21 1.75
C THR A 7 7.51 15.72 1.96
N LEU A 8 6.25 15.31 1.87
CA LEU A 8 5.90 13.89 1.95
C LEU A 8 6.31 13.22 0.63
N PRO A 9 7.13 12.16 0.64
CA PRO A 9 7.50 11.48 -0.59
C PRO A 9 6.24 10.89 -1.26
N ASP A 10 6.09 11.15 -2.55
CA ASP A 10 4.98 10.61 -3.35
C ASP A 10 5.52 9.97 -4.64
N PRO A 11 6.20 8.81 -4.49
CA PRO A 11 6.78 8.09 -5.62
C PRO A 11 5.69 7.48 -6.50
N ARG A 12 6.07 7.25 -7.76
CA ARG A 12 5.27 6.45 -8.72
C ARG A 12 5.43 4.96 -8.42
N LEU A 13 4.57 4.15 -9.04
CA LEU A 13 4.79 2.70 -9.12
C LEU A 13 6.12 2.37 -9.83
N THR A 14 6.68 1.22 -9.46
CA THR A 14 7.77 0.57 -10.18
C THR A 14 7.20 -0.28 -11.32
N ASP A 15 8.04 -0.69 -12.27
CA ASP A 15 7.65 -1.59 -13.36
C ASP A 15 7.02 -2.91 -12.84
N GLU A 16 7.56 -3.44 -11.74
CA GLU A 16 7.00 -4.62 -11.07
C GLU A 16 5.61 -4.33 -10.48
N GLY A 17 5.42 -3.16 -9.86
CA GLY A 17 4.13 -2.71 -9.36
C GLY A 17 3.09 -2.54 -10.47
N GLU A 18 3.49 -2.05 -11.64
CA GLU A 18 2.62 -1.99 -12.82
C GLU A 18 2.22 -3.39 -13.31
N ALA A 19 3.16 -4.34 -13.35
CA ALA A 19 2.87 -5.73 -13.70
C ALA A 19 1.93 -6.42 -12.70
N GLN A 20 2.05 -6.09 -11.41
CA GLN A 20 1.12 -6.56 -10.38
C GLN A 20 -0.29 -6.00 -10.58
N CYS A 21 -0.43 -4.75 -11.05
CA CYS A 21 -1.72 -4.16 -11.37
C CYS A 21 -2.45 -4.92 -12.49
N ALA A 22 -1.73 -5.42 -13.50
CA ALA A 22 -2.33 -6.24 -14.55
C ALA A 22 -2.94 -7.54 -14.01
N LYS A 23 -2.22 -8.24 -13.11
CA LYS A 23 -2.74 -9.45 -12.44
C LYS A 23 -3.93 -9.14 -11.55
N LEU A 24 -3.88 -8.04 -10.81
CA LEU A 24 -4.99 -7.56 -9.98
C LEU A 24 -6.24 -7.30 -10.84
N ARG A 25 -6.06 -6.62 -11.98
CA ARG A 25 -7.14 -6.36 -12.94
C ARG A 25 -7.84 -7.64 -13.39
N GLU A 26 -7.06 -8.62 -13.84
CA GLU A 26 -7.56 -9.91 -14.30
C GLU A 26 -8.36 -10.62 -13.20
N ASN A 27 -7.83 -10.61 -11.97
CA ASN A 27 -8.50 -11.21 -10.83
C ASN A 27 -9.82 -10.50 -10.49
N LEU A 28 -9.84 -9.16 -10.43
CA LEU A 28 -11.05 -8.39 -10.11
C LEU A 28 -12.15 -8.60 -11.16
N ILE A 29 -11.79 -8.61 -12.45
CA ILE A 29 -12.74 -8.87 -13.53
C ILE A 29 -13.27 -10.31 -13.42
N SER A 30 -12.40 -11.30 -13.26
CA SER A 30 -12.78 -12.71 -13.12
C SER A 30 -13.76 -12.91 -11.97
N THR A 31 -13.47 -12.31 -10.82
CA THR A 31 -14.25 -12.48 -9.58
C THR A 31 -15.57 -11.72 -9.62
N PHE A 32 -15.58 -10.46 -10.05
CA PHE A 32 -16.70 -9.54 -9.78
C PHE A 32 -17.45 -9.05 -11.02
N SER A 33 -16.97 -9.30 -12.25
CA SER A 33 -17.55 -8.68 -13.45
C SER A 33 -19.05 -8.96 -13.66
N LYS A 34 -19.57 -10.07 -13.11
CA LYS A 34 -20.98 -10.47 -13.17
C LYS A 34 -21.87 -9.72 -12.18
N ASP A 35 -21.29 -9.19 -11.11
CA ASP A 35 -22.00 -8.52 -10.01
C ASP A 35 -22.01 -6.99 -10.16
N VAL A 36 -21.32 -6.46 -11.16
CA VAL A 36 -21.28 -5.01 -11.47
C VAL A 36 -22.51 -4.65 -12.31
N GLY A 37 -23.65 -4.50 -11.63
CA GLY A 37 -24.92 -4.09 -12.22
C GLY A 37 -25.09 -2.57 -12.29
N ASN A 38 -25.13 -1.92 -11.13
CA ASN A 38 -25.30 -0.46 -11.01
C ASN A 38 -23.99 0.19 -10.52
N PRO A 39 -23.38 1.11 -11.29
CA PRO A 39 -22.15 1.80 -10.89
C PRO A 39 -22.25 2.58 -9.58
N ASP A 40 -23.43 3.11 -9.25
CA ASP A 40 -23.65 3.88 -8.01
C ASP A 40 -23.62 3.00 -6.74
N ASP A 41 -23.68 1.68 -6.88
CA ASP A 41 -23.57 0.74 -5.75
C ASP A 41 -22.10 0.44 -5.38
N ILE A 42 -21.14 0.98 -6.13
CA ILE A 42 -19.71 0.71 -6.00
C ILE A 42 -18.97 1.98 -5.62
N ALA A 43 -18.16 1.91 -4.56
CA ALA A 43 -17.28 2.99 -4.14
C ALA A 43 -15.80 2.57 -4.31
N ILE A 44 -15.02 3.41 -5.00
CA ILE A 44 -13.56 3.30 -5.04
C ILE A 44 -12.98 4.46 -4.23
N VAL A 45 -12.58 4.20 -3.00
CA VAL A 45 -11.98 5.20 -2.09
C VAL A 45 -10.51 4.88 -1.89
N VAL A 46 -9.63 5.84 -2.18
CA VAL A 46 -8.17 5.63 -2.11
C VAL A 46 -7.42 6.83 -1.56
N SER A 47 -6.23 6.59 -1.02
CA SER A 47 -5.31 7.69 -0.67
C SER A 47 -4.97 8.55 -1.88
N PRO A 48 -4.78 9.88 -1.73
CA PRO A 48 -4.34 10.78 -2.80
C PRO A 48 -2.84 10.66 -3.13
N MET A 49 -2.29 9.44 -3.09
CA MET A 49 -0.91 9.11 -3.43
C MET A 49 -0.82 8.66 -4.88
N ARG A 50 0.20 9.13 -5.62
CA ARG A 50 0.41 8.78 -7.04
C ARG A 50 0.40 7.28 -7.27
N ARG A 51 1.16 6.52 -6.47
CA ARG A 51 1.20 5.05 -6.60
C ARG A 51 -0.18 4.42 -6.46
N THR A 52 -0.99 4.86 -5.49
CA THR A 52 -2.34 4.32 -5.25
C THR A 52 -3.29 4.69 -6.38
N LEU A 53 -3.22 5.94 -6.86
CA LEU A 53 -4.00 6.39 -8.01
C LEU A 53 -3.61 5.64 -9.28
N GLN A 54 -2.30 5.40 -9.50
CA GLN A 54 -1.83 4.57 -10.62
C GLN A 54 -2.36 3.14 -10.50
N THR A 55 -2.34 2.53 -9.32
CA THR A 55 -2.90 1.19 -9.12
C THR A 55 -4.37 1.14 -9.51
N VAL A 56 -5.18 2.09 -9.03
CA VAL A 56 -6.61 2.15 -9.40
C VAL A 56 -6.79 2.32 -10.90
N VAL A 57 -6.09 3.27 -11.51
CA VAL A 57 -6.21 3.53 -12.95
C VAL A 57 -5.78 2.30 -13.78
N LEU A 58 -4.74 1.57 -13.36
CA LEU A 58 -4.24 0.41 -14.10
C LEU A 58 -5.05 -0.87 -13.87
N SER A 59 -5.74 -1.00 -12.72
CA SER A 59 -6.42 -2.25 -12.33
C SER A 59 -7.95 -2.19 -12.30
N MET A 60 -8.53 -1.00 -12.26
CA MET A 60 -9.97 -0.76 -12.10
C MET A 60 -10.55 0.14 -13.19
N ASP A 61 -9.80 0.39 -14.27
CA ASP A 61 -10.26 1.13 -15.47
C ASP A 61 -11.64 0.68 -15.96
N TRP A 62 -11.89 -0.63 -15.99
CA TRP A 62 -13.14 -1.24 -16.44
C TRP A 62 -14.36 -0.88 -15.58
N LEU A 63 -14.16 -0.48 -14.32
CA LEU A 63 -15.22 0.07 -13.45
C LEU A 63 -15.43 1.56 -13.75
N VAL A 64 -14.35 2.29 -13.98
CA VAL A 64 -14.39 3.72 -14.33
C VAL A 64 -15.11 3.92 -15.66
N GLU A 65 -14.83 3.09 -16.67
CA GLU A 65 -15.53 3.08 -17.96
C GLU A 65 -17.03 2.84 -17.82
N ARG A 66 -17.46 2.15 -16.75
CA ARG A 66 -18.87 1.91 -16.42
C ARG A 66 -19.49 3.06 -15.62
N GLY A 67 -18.73 4.07 -15.24
CA GLY A 67 -19.20 5.26 -14.52
C GLY A 67 -18.93 5.26 -13.01
N VAL A 68 -18.21 4.26 -12.49
CA VAL A 68 -17.81 4.24 -11.07
C VAL A 68 -16.82 5.38 -10.81
N LYS A 69 -17.05 6.14 -9.73
CA LYS A 69 -16.21 7.29 -9.36
C LYS A 69 -15.06 6.85 -8.45
N ILE A 70 -13.91 7.50 -8.63
CA ILE A 70 -12.77 7.36 -7.73
C ILE A 70 -12.76 8.57 -6.79
N GLU A 71 -12.76 8.31 -5.49
CA GLU A 71 -12.64 9.32 -4.45
C GLU A 71 -11.24 9.27 -3.82
N GLY A 72 -10.50 10.38 -3.92
CA GLY A 72 -9.25 10.57 -3.20
C GLY A 72 -9.51 11.06 -1.78
N ASN A 73 -9.16 10.27 -0.77
CA ASN A 73 -9.37 10.57 0.64
C ASN A 73 -8.06 10.43 1.44
N ALA A 74 -7.62 11.53 2.06
CA ALA A 74 -6.35 11.59 2.79
C ALA A 74 -6.31 10.69 4.04
N ASP A 75 -7.46 10.35 4.63
CA ASP A 75 -7.55 9.46 5.79
C ASP A 75 -7.13 8.03 5.45
N TRP A 76 -7.11 7.68 4.17
CA TRP A 76 -6.66 6.38 3.66
C TRP A 76 -5.18 6.34 3.30
N GLN A 77 -4.45 7.43 3.55
CA GLN A 77 -3.03 7.53 3.27
C GLN A 77 -2.22 6.61 4.20
N VAL A 78 -1.35 5.79 3.61
CA VAL A 78 -0.38 5.00 4.37
C VAL A 78 0.57 5.96 5.10
N THR A 79 0.46 6.00 6.43
CA THR A 79 1.42 6.69 7.29
C THR A 79 2.67 5.84 7.45
N ASN A 80 3.81 6.48 7.77
CA ASN A 80 5.12 5.85 7.93
C ASN A 80 5.06 4.62 8.86
N TYR A 81 5.05 3.40 8.31
CA TYR A 81 5.05 2.16 9.09
C TYR A 81 6.50 1.83 9.46
N ARG A 82 6.95 2.36 10.59
CA ARG A 82 8.17 1.86 11.22
C ARG A 82 7.75 0.77 12.19
N VAL A 83 8.29 -0.42 11.99
CA VAL A 83 8.09 -1.54 12.90
C VAL A 83 9.31 -1.62 13.81
N PHE A 84 9.03 -1.74 15.10
CA PHE A 84 10.05 -1.84 16.13
C PHE A 84 9.86 -3.15 16.89
N ASP A 85 10.98 -3.82 17.17
CA ASP A 85 11.04 -4.98 18.06
C ASP A 85 11.77 -4.61 19.36
N PHE A 86 11.66 -5.47 20.37
CA PHE A 86 12.54 -5.44 21.53
C PHE A 86 13.80 -6.26 21.24
N GLU A 87 14.95 -5.83 21.75
CA GLU A 87 16.13 -6.68 21.78
C GLU A 87 15.83 -7.95 22.58
N THR A 88 16.29 -9.09 22.07
CA THR A 88 16.04 -10.42 22.66
C THR A 88 16.67 -10.56 24.05
N GLU A 89 17.69 -9.75 24.34
CA GLU A 89 18.39 -9.72 25.62
C GLU A 89 18.21 -8.34 26.26
N SER A 90 17.99 -8.34 27.58
CA SER A 90 17.99 -7.11 28.36
C SER A 90 19.43 -6.70 28.66
N ASP A 91 19.64 -5.39 28.76
CA ASP A 91 20.85 -4.79 29.31
C ASP A 91 21.19 -5.40 30.69
N THR A 92 22.44 -5.29 31.13
CA THR A 92 22.87 -5.52 32.52
C THR A 92 21.94 -4.90 33.58
N ASP A 93 21.25 -3.80 33.27
CA ASP A 93 20.27 -3.14 34.14
C ASP A 93 18.81 -3.62 33.97
N GLY A 94 18.56 -4.62 33.13
CA GLY A 94 17.24 -5.19 32.89
C GLY A 94 16.35 -4.41 31.92
N GLU A 95 16.87 -3.34 31.30
CA GLU A 95 16.13 -2.57 30.30
C GLU A 95 16.17 -3.24 28.92
N LEU A 96 14.99 -3.41 28.30
CA LEU A 96 14.84 -3.87 26.92
C LEU A 96 14.93 -2.67 25.98
N LYS A 97 15.89 -2.70 25.06
CA LYS A 97 16.02 -1.67 24.03
C LYS A 97 15.07 -1.94 22.88
N VAL A 98 14.56 -0.87 22.27
CA VAL A 98 13.68 -0.93 21.11
C VAL A 98 14.52 -0.74 19.85
N VAL A 99 14.50 -1.69 18.93
CA VAL A 99 15.26 -1.67 17.68
C VAL A 99 14.30 -1.61 16.50
N GLN A 100 14.49 -0.63 15.61
CA GLN A 100 13.72 -0.57 14.37
C GLN A 100 14.16 -1.70 13.44
N GLN A 101 13.21 -2.47 12.92
CA GLN A 101 13.52 -3.51 11.96
C GLN A 101 14.13 -2.91 10.68
N GLU A 102 15.27 -3.43 10.25
CA GLU A 102 15.98 -2.94 9.05
C GLU A 102 15.11 -2.99 7.79
N ARG A 103 14.21 -3.97 7.69
CA ARG A 103 13.25 -4.12 6.59
C ARG A 103 12.26 -2.96 6.43
N THR A 104 12.13 -2.11 7.45
CA THR A 104 11.30 -0.89 7.40
C THR A 104 12.12 0.39 7.18
N LEU A 105 13.45 0.28 7.05
CA LEU A 105 14.34 1.42 6.79
C LEU A 105 14.30 1.88 5.33
N SER A 106 14.17 0.96 4.38
CA SER A 106 14.07 1.25 2.94
C SER A 106 12.80 0.64 2.36
N GLY A 107 11.73 1.43 2.29
CA GLY A 107 10.43 0.96 1.79
C GLY A 107 9.21 1.69 2.33
N GLY A 108 9.43 2.63 3.26
CA GLY A 108 8.38 3.47 3.82
C GLY A 108 7.41 3.98 2.76
N LEU A 109 6.12 3.99 3.13
CA LEU A 109 4.95 4.33 2.32
C LEU A 109 4.28 3.18 1.53
N GLY A 110 4.70 1.94 1.74
CA GLY A 110 3.97 0.77 1.26
C GLY A 110 4.49 0.28 -0.09
N LEU A 111 5.82 0.25 -0.25
CA LEU A 111 6.41 -0.53 -1.32
C LEU A 111 6.05 -2.00 -1.09
N SER A 112 5.58 -2.67 -2.15
CA SER A 112 5.23 -4.08 -2.14
C SER A 112 6.37 -4.92 -1.56
N TRP A 113 6.00 -5.87 -0.69
CA TRP A 113 6.91 -6.89 -0.20
C TRP A 113 7.56 -7.59 -1.39
N LYS A 114 8.88 -7.79 -1.34
CA LYS A 114 9.56 -8.63 -2.35
C LYS A 114 9.11 -10.10 -2.28
N ASP A 115 8.60 -10.51 -1.12
CA ASP A 115 8.01 -11.82 -0.88
C ASP A 115 6.70 -11.66 -0.10
N PRO A 116 5.52 -11.78 -0.74
CA PRO A 116 4.28 -11.95 0.00
C PRO A 116 4.27 -13.36 0.60
N GLU A 117 4.52 -13.44 1.90
CA GLU A 117 4.21 -14.58 2.79
C GLU A 117 4.89 -15.93 2.48
N THR A 118 5.91 -16.23 3.29
CA THR A 118 6.10 -17.59 3.84
C THR A 118 6.03 -17.55 5.38
N ASP A 119 5.10 -16.76 5.93
CA ASP A 119 4.83 -16.79 7.37
C ASP A 119 3.53 -17.59 7.63
N PRO A 120 3.63 -18.85 8.08
CA PRO A 120 2.47 -19.69 8.34
C PRO A 120 1.66 -19.27 9.58
N GLY A 121 2.00 -18.15 10.24
CA GLY A 121 1.32 -17.65 11.44
C GLY A 121 0.24 -16.58 11.23
N ALA A 122 -0.01 -16.12 10.00
CA ALA A 122 -1.01 -15.09 9.73
C ALA A 122 -2.39 -15.69 9.34
N PHE A 123 -3.11 -16.22 10.33
CA PHE A 123 -4.57 -16.38 10.31
C PHE A 123 -5.15 -16.16 11.71
#